data_AF-A0A2E5NFA0-F1
#
_entry.id   AF-A0A2E5NFA0-F1
#
_cell.length_a   1.000
_cell.length_b   1.000
_cell.length_c   1.000
_cell.angle_alpha   90.00
_cell.angle_beta   90.00
_cell.angle_gamma   90.00
#
_symmetry.space_group_name_H-M   'P 1'
#
loop_
_entity.id
_entity.type
_entity.pdbx_description
1 polymer ?
#
loop_
_entity_poly.entity_id
_entity_poly.type
_entity_poly.pdbx_seq_one_letter_code
_entity_poly.pdbx_strand_id
1 'polypeptide(L)'
;MKKYLIIGLFSVFCIMASAMANRPNVILIYTDDHGYTDLGLFGIDKHVDTPVMDKLASGGALMKAGYSSAPQCVPSRAGLMVGRIQNEFAFPHNQSDAGEGSGRMPRIYPKGTDKAGKPVLTIADRMKKLGYLTGFSGKWHLGPSNSSNPKHDPRARGFDYYWTGSMESGSTNLTLDGKTVEHQDRKGLPEGIANRVILQGKYGESFIDFSQDGDKPFFLYLPLYAPHIPLIKKSDPYYQKFPKLDYPHYENWRDDRRRMGLALIKSIDDAVGGVMTKLREHGLEENTMILFASDNGAPSKMGREEPGLPGGAPGTKGGVWNGSNNVPMRGEKGSLFEGGIRVPMFAYWKNEIIPGTVIQEMVTTLDLTATTLKAGGGVIPDEFDGVDLLPRLTGRVAKIERVEPMFWDFWHTQVVRIGDWKLWRSNKQELLFNLAKDPYELTNRMQSEAKIADRLRKKLDLWSVTLPRLNKSDRDASEVFAWPLEGAPARTQPDPRYLVPYTDPKPAPYPAPIKKAEKSKQPNILIIFTDDQGYADLGCFGSKENQTPVLDNLAGEGTMFTSFYAQPVCGPSRSALLTGRYPVRSKGWSMPASEITFAEMLKEVGYQTACVGKWDVSNRKAIVERMP
;
A
#
# COMPACT_ATOMS: atom_id res chain seq x y z
N MET A 1 -59.87 2.22 -31.08
CA MET A 1 -58.82 2.33 -30.03
C MET A 1 -58.24 0.96 -29.61
N LYS A 2 -57.72 0.13 -30.54
CA LYS A 2 -57.17 -1.21 -30.22
C LYS A 2 -55.91 -1.62 -31.02
N LYS A 3 -55.19 -0.66 -31.63
CA LYS A 3 -53.94 -0.94 -32.36
C LYS A 3 -52.67 -0.28 -31.77
N TYR A 4 -52.79 0.60 -30.79
CA TYR A 4 -51.64 1.31 -30.20
C TYR A 4 -51.13 0.71 -28.87
N LEU A 5 -51.81 -0.28 -28.29
CA LEU A 5 -51.42 -0.87 -27.01
C LEU A 5 -50.42 -2.05 -27.15
N ILE A 6 -50.35 -2.68 -28.32
CA ILE A 6 -49.50 -3.86 -28.55
C ILE A 6 -48.05 -3.45 -28.92
N ILE A 7 -47.86 -2.27 -29.52
CA ILE A 7 -46.53 -1.77 -29.91
C ILE A 7 -45.76 -1.27 -28.68
N GLY A 8 -46.45 -0.71 -27.67
CA GLY A 8 -45.82 -0.27 -26.42
C GLY A 8 -45.25 -1.41 -25.57
N LEU A 9 -45.94 -2.55 -25.49
CA LEU A 9 -45.47 -3.72 -24.75
C LEU A 9 -44.30 -4.43 -25.44
N PHE A 10 -44.31 -4.54 -26.77
CA PHE A 10 -43.19 -5.13 -27.53
C PHE A 10 -41.92 -4.25 -27.46
N SER A 11 -42.08 -2.92 -27.50
CA SER A 11 -40.96 -1.99 -27.40
C SER A 11 -40.28 -2.03 -26.03
N VAL A 12 -41.06 -2.09 -24.94
CA VAL A 12 -40.53 -2.18 -23.58
C VAL A 12 -39.88 -3.55 -23.32
N PHE A 13 -40.42 -4.63 -23.90
CA PHE A 13 -39.82 -5.96 -23.79
C PHE A 13 -38.50 -6.07 -24.57
N CYS A 14 -38.40 -5.47 -25.76
CA CYS A 14 -37.16 -5.42 -26.53
C CYS A 14 -36.06 -4.59 -25.84
N ILE A 15 -36.43 -3.48 -25.16
CA ILE A 15 -35.46 -2.64 -24.42
C ILE A 15 -34.96 -3.34 -23.15
N MET A 16 -35.82 -4.09 -22.44
CA MET A 16 -35.37 -4.91 -21.29
C MET A 16 -34.54 -6.13 -21.71
N ALA A 17 -34.87 -6.75 -22.84
CA ALA A 17 -34.08 -7.86 -23.40
C ALA A 17 -32.69 -7.39 -23.88
N SER A 18 -32.58 -6.21 -24.51
CA SER A 18 -31.29 -5.66 -24.93
C SER A 18 -30.42 -5.20 -23.75
N ALA A 19 -31.03 -4.80 -22.62
CA ALA A 19 -30.30 -4.45 -21.39
C ALA A 19 -29.81 -5.67 -20.59
N MET A 20 -30.44 -6.85 -20.75
CA MET A 20 -29.89 -8.12 -20.25
C MET A 20 -28.74 -8.62 -21.13
N ALA A 21 -28.75 -8.32 -22.44
CA ALA A 21 -27.75 -8.78 -23.41
C ALA A 21 -26.34 -8.15 -23.28
N ASN A 22 -26.15 -7.13 -22.44
CA ASN A 22 -24.91 -6.33 -22.35
C ASN A 22 -24.20 -6.38 -20.98
N ARG A 23 -24.51 -7.36 -20.12
CA ARG A 23 -23.82 -7.50 -18.83
C ARG A 23 -22.55 -8.33 -18.99
N PRO A 24 -21.37 -7.83 -18.57
CA PRO A 24 -20.13 -8.57 -18.72
C PRO A 24 -20.03 -9.68 -17.69
N ASN A 25 -19.27 -10.72 -18.02
CA ASN A 25 -18.64 -11.57 -17.02
C ASN A 25 -17.62 -10.74 -16.24
N VAL A 26 -17.38 -11.09 -14.98
CA VAL A 26 -16.36 -10.42 -14.17
C VAL A 26 -15.47 -11.46 -13.49
N ILE A 27 -14.16 -11.33 -13.67
CA ILE A 27 -13.16 -12.13 -12.96
C ILE A 27 -12.34 -11.21 -12.06
N LEU A 28 -12.35 -11.49 -10.77
CA LEU A 28 -11.53 -10.82 -9.78
C LEU A 28 -10.43 -11.76 -9.30
N ILE A 29 -9.20 -11.49 -9.74
CA ILE A 29 -7.99 -12.24 -9.41
C ILE A 29 -7.31 -11.55 -8.23
N TYR A 30 -7.05 -12.31 -7.16
CA TYR A 30 -6.58 -11.74 -5.91
C TYR A 30 -5.44 -12.54 -5.30
N THR A 31 -4.22 -12.00 -5.34
CA THR A 31 -3.02 -12.70 -4.88
C THR A 31 -2.78 -12.50 -3.38
N ASP A 32 -1.84 -13.25 -2.80
CA ASP A 32 -1.60 -13.35 -1.36
C ASP A 32 -0.14 -13.05 -1.05
N ASP A 33 0.13 -11.95 -0.35
CA ASP A 33 1.49 -11.45 -0.07
C ASP A 33 2.32 -11.06 -1.32
N HIS A 34 1.66 -10.61 -2.39
CA HIS A 34 2.31 -10.18 -3.63
C HIS A 34 2.72 -8.70 -3.53
N GLY A 35 4.02 -8.47 -3.42
CA GLY A 35 4.59 -7.14 -3.26
C GLY A 35 4.60 -6.32 -4.55
N TYR A 36 4.59 -5.00 -4.38
CA TYR A 36 4.46 -4.03 -5.48
C TYR A 36 5.55 -4.15 -6.55
N THR A 37 6.77 -4.56 -6.19
CA THR A 37 7.88 -4.72 -7.15
C THR A 37 7.59 -5.78 -8.23
N ASP A 38 6.75 -6.75 -7.90
CA ASP A 38 6.74 -8.06 -8.55
C ASP A 38 5.68 -8.19 -9.66
N LEU A 39 5.44 -7.10 -10.38
CA LEU A 39 4.74 -7.09 -11.66
C LEU A 39 5.73 -6.59 -12.72
N GLY A 40 6.03 -7.45 -13.71
CA GLY A 40 7.08 -7.22 -14.70
C GLY A 40 6.94 -5.89 -15.43
N LEU A 41 5.70 -5.47 -15.70
CA LEU A 41 5.36 -4.19 -16.33
C LEU A 41 5.90 -2.96 -15.57
N PHE A 42 6.15 -3.06 -14.27
CA PHE A 42 6.79 -1.96 -13.54
C PHE A 42 8.27 -1.78 -13.89
N GLY A 43 8.94 -2.82 -14.40
CA GLY A 43 10.35 -2.77 -14.81
C GLY A 43 11.34 -2.55 -13.66
N ILE A 44 10.92 -2.74 -12.40
CA ILE A 44 11.76 -2.49 -11.22
C ILE A 44 12.76 -3.64 -11.02
N ASP A 45 12.32 -4.88 -11.17
CA ASP A 45 13.17 -6.07 -11.10
C ASP A 45 13.10 -6.83 -12.42
N LYS A 46 14.23 -6.85 -13.14
CA LYS A 46 14.36 -7.48 -14.47
C LYS A 46 14.11 -8.99 -14.47
N HIS A 47 14.11 -9.64 -13.30
CA HIS A 47 13.89 -11.09 -13.20
C HIS A 47 12.42 -11.45 -13.01
N VAL A 48 11.52 -10.48 -12.85
CA VAL A 48 10.09 -10.74 -12.76
C VAL A 48 9.58 -11.17 -14.14
N ASP A 49 9.02 -12.38 -14.21
CA ASP A 49 8.51 -12.98 -15.45
C ASP A 49 6.99 -13.11 -15.35
N THR A 50 6.27 -12.08 -15.82
CA THR A 50 4.79 -12.02 -15.78
C THR A 50 4.17 -11.56 -17.11
N PRO A 51 4.54 -12.15 -18.26
CA PRO A 51 4.16 -11.66 -19.59
C PRO A 51 2.65 -11.62 -19.84
N VAL A 52 1.86 -12.54 -19.25
CA VAL A 52 0.40 -12.53 -19.42
C VAL A 52 -0.20 -11.35 -18.66
N MET A 53 0.14 -11.19 -17.39
CA MET A 53 -0.35 -10.09 -16.57
C MET A 53 0.13 -8.74 -17.12
N ASP A 54 1.37 -8.65 -17.62
CA ASP A 54 1.91 -7.45 -18.25
C ASP A 54 1.13 -7.08 -19.52
N LYS A 55 0.75 -8.06 -20.34
CA LYS A 55 -0.10 -7.87 -21.52
C LYS A 55 -1.51 -7.41 -21.14
N LEU A 56 -2.10 -7.96 -20.07
CA LEU A 56 -3.42 -7.54 -19.60
C LEU A 56 -3.38 -6.11 -19.05
N ALA A 57 -2.39 -5.79 -18.24
CA ALA A 57 -2.23 -4.45 -17.66
C ALA A 57 -1.92 -3.39 -18.74
N SER A 58 -1.04 -3.69 -19.71
CA SER A 58 -0.75 -2.80 -20.84
C SER A 58 -1.90 -2.72 -21.86
N GLY A 59 -2.67 -3.81 -22.02
CA GLY A 59 -3.88 -3.84 -22.84
C GLY A 59 -5.12 -3.22 -22.17
N GLY A 60 -5.01 -2.81 -20.91
CA GLY A 60 -6.08 -2.21 -20.12
C GLY A 60 -5.59 -1.00 -19.35
N ALA A 61 -5.88 -0.95 -18.05
CA ALA A 61 -5.49 0.12 -17.15
C ALA A 61 -4.62 -0.39 -15.99
N LEU A 62 -3.42 0.18 -15.85
CA LEU A 62 -2.51 -0.05 -14.72
C LEU A 62 -2.75 1.00 -13.64
N MET A 63 -3.06 0.57 -12.41
CA MET A 63 -3.19 1.45 -11.25
C MET A 63 -1.88 1.51 -10.48
N LYS A 64 -1.07 2.55 -10.75
CA LYS A 64 0.19 2.75 -10.02
C LYS A 64 -0.05 3.08 -8.55
N ALA A 65 -1.17 3.68 -8.20
CA ALA A 65 -1.56 3.99 -6.82
C ALA A 65 -2.75 3.11 -6.38
N GLY A 66 -2.62 1.80 -6.56
CA GLY A 66 -3.57 0.79 -6.10
C GLY A 66 -3.28 0.34 -4.66
N TYR A 67 -4.31 0.32 -3.80
CA TYR A 67 -4.19 0.01 -2.38
C TYR A 67 -5.11 -1.13 -1.95
N SER A 68 -4.61 -2.04 -1.10
CA SER A 68 -5.45 -2.92 -0.31
C SER A 68 -6.14 -2.15 0.82
N SER A 69 -7.30 -2.63 1.29
CA SER A 69 -8.02 -1.97 2.40
C SER A 69 -7.39 -2.25 3.78
N ALA A 70 -6.45 -3.20 3.86
CA ALA A 70 -5.70 -3.51 5.06
C ALA A 70 -4.29 -4.04 4.73
N PRO A 71 -3.32 -3.94 5.64
CA PRO A 71 -1.97 -4.47 5.43
C PRO A 71 -1.85 -5.98 5.77
N GLN A 72 -2.97 -6.69 5.86
CA GLN A 72 -3.02 -8.10 6.27
C GLN A 72 -4.19 -8.84 5.59
N CYS A 73 -4.01 -10.14 5.35
CA CYS A 73 -4.88 -10.96 4.51
C CYS A 73 -6.37 -10.94 4.89
N VAL A 74 -6.71 -11.33 6.13
CA VAL A 74 -8.11 -11.47 6.58
C VAL A 74 -8.86 -10.13 6.56
N PRO A 75 -8.35 -9.04 7.16
CA PRO A 75 -9.05 -7.76 7.12
C PRO A 75 -9.20 -7.21 5.69
N SER A 76 -8.17 -7.36 4.84
CA SER A 76 -8.21 -6.89 3.45
C SER A 76 -9.24 -7.65 2.62
N ARG A 77 -9.28 -8.98 2.74
CA ARG A 77 -10.28 -9.83 2.07
C ARG A 77 -11.69 -9.52 2.56
N ALA A 78 -11.88 -9.24 3.84
CA ALA A 78 -13.19 -8.87 4.38
C ALA A 78 -13.65 -7.54 3.79
N GLY A 79 -12.76 -6.54 3.74
CA GLY A 79 -13.08 -5.24 3.16
C GLY A 79 -13.44 -5.35 1.68
N LEU A 80 -12.63 -6.08 0.89
CA LEU A 80 -12.93 -6.40 -0.50
C LEU A 80 -14.31 -7.08 -0.63
N MET A 81 -14.57 -8.16 0.11
CA MET A 81 -15.82 -8.90 -0.01
C MET A 81 -17.04 -8.03 0.31
N VAL A 82 -16.94 -7.10 1.26
CA VAL A 82 -18.10 -6.30 1.70
C VAL A 82 -18.22 -4.97 0.95
N GLY A 83 -17.12 -4.44 0.41
CA GLY A 83 -17.06 -3.09 -0.18
C GLY A 83 -16.95 -1.97 0.87
N ARG A 84 -16.53 -2.32 2.09
CA ARG A 84 -16.42 -1.41 3.24
C ARG A 84 -15.07 -1.54 3.93
N ILE A 85 -14.63 -0.48 4.59
CA ILE A 85 -13.47 -0.52 5.48
C ILE A 85 -13.79 -1.50 6.62
N GLN A 86 -13.00 -2.57 6.70
CA GLN A 86 -13.26 -3.71 7.59
C GLN A 86 -13.31 -3.37 9.08
N ASN A 87 -12.65 -2.30 9.48
CA ASN A 87 -12.63 -1.83 10.86
C ASN A 87 -14.03 -1.36 11.30
N GLU A 88 -14.84 -0.82 10.39
CA GLU A 88 -16.18 -0.30 10.69
C GLU A 88 -17.17 -1.41 11.08
N PHE A 89 -16.91 -2.64 10.66
CA PHE A 89 -17.66 -3.83 11.07
C PHE A 89 -16.87 -4.78 11.98
N ALA A 90 -15.92 -4.21 12.75
CA ALA A 90 -15.16 -4.87 13.79
C ALA A 90 -14.27 -6.03 13.31
N PHE A 91 -13.64 -5.90 12.13
CA PHE A 91 -12.78 -6.94 11.55
C PHE A 91 -11.35 -6.46 11.21
N PRO A 92 -10.60 -5.85 12.16
CA PRO A 92 -9.31 -5.18 11.91
C PRO A 92 -8.07 -6.09 11.68
N HIS A 93 -8.07 -7.36 12.08
CA HIS A 93 -6.89 -8.25 12.00
C HIS A 93 -7.26 -9.74 11.84
N ASN A 94 -6.28 -10.60 11.55
CA ASN A 94 -6.50 -12.03 11.27
C ASN A 94 -7.23 -12.84 12.36
N GLN A 95 -7.16 -12.39 13.60
CA GLN A 95 -7.77 -13.08 14.75
C GLN A 95 -9.03 -12.38 15.25
N SER A 96 -9.55 -11.38 14.52
CA SER A 96 -10.73 -10.64 14.94
C SER A 96 -11.92 -11.56 15.15
N ASP A 97 -12.62 -11.36 16.26
CA ASP A 97 -13.87 -12.05 16.57
C ASP A 97 -15.01 -11.04 16.57
N ALA A 98 -15.77 -11.01 15.48
CA ALA A 98 -16.91 -10.12 15.32
C ALA A 98 -18.21 -10.70 15.96
N GLY A 99 -18.08 -11.55 16.98
CA GLY A 99 -19.20 -12.21 17.67
C GLY A 99 -19.60 -13.56 17.06
N GLU A 100 -18.80 -14.10 16.14
CA GLU A 100 -19.06 -15.40 15.50
C GLU A 100 -17.85 -16.36 15.57
N GLY A 101 -16.80 -15.97 16.30
CA GLY A 101 -15.54 -16.70 16.48
C GLY A 101 -14.37 -16.05 15.75
N SER A 102 -13.16 -16.28 16.27
CA SER A 102 -11.92 -15.72 15.71
C SER A 102 -11.72 -16.05 14.22
N GLY A 103 -11.43 -15.02 13.42
CA GLY A 103 -11.16 -15.11 11.98
C GLY A 103 -12.40 -15.39 11.12
N ARG A 104 -13.61 -15.34 11.69
CA ARG A 104 -14.87 -15.61 10.97
C ARG A 104 -15.56 -14.30 10.65
N MET A 105 -15.67 -14.00 9.35
CA MET A 105 -16.35 -12.79 8.90
C MET A 105 -17.83 -12.87 9.31
N PRO A 106 -18.37 -11.81 9.94
CA PRO A 106 -19.73 -11.84 10.46
C PRO A 106 -20.76 -12.00 9.32
N ARG A 107 -21.89 -12.66 9.61
CA ARG A 107 -23.09 -12.72 8.75
C ARG A 107 -24.03 -11.55 9.02
N ILE A 108 -24.01 -11.02 10.24
CA ILE A 108 -24.80 -9.89 10.70
C ILE A 108 -23.84 -8.87 11.29
N TYR A 109 -24.03 -7.59 10.97
CA TYR A 109 -23.19 -6.52 11.51
C TYR A 109 -23.21 -6.56 13.05
N PRO A 110 -22.05 -6.62 13.71
CA PRO A 110 -21.96 -6.79 15.15
C PRO A 110 -22.62 -5.64 15.93
N LYS A 111 -23.05 -5.92 17.16
CA LYS A 111 -23.53 -4.88 18.08
C LYS A 111 -22.45 -3.82 18.30
N GLY A 112 -22.83 -2.55 18.24
CA GLY A 112 -21.91 -1.41 18.39
C GLY A 112 -21.29 -0.92 17.08
N THR A 113 -21.66 -1.50 15.94
CA THR A 113 -21.38 -0.97 14.60
C THR A 113 -22.55 -0.10 14.11
N ASP A 114 -22.30 0.76 13.12
CA ASP A 114 -23.29 1.66 12.52
C ASP A 114 -24.49 0.93 11.87
N LYS A 115 -24.26 -0.29 11.37
CA LYS A 115 -25.26 -1.14 10.71
C LYS A 115 -25.68 -2.33 11.57
N ALA A 116 -25.45 -2.30 12.89
CA ALA A 116 -25.70 -3.41 13.81
C ALA A 116 -27.06 -4.10 13.56
N GLY A 117 -27.05 -5.44 13.48
CA GLY A 117 -28.25 -6.24 13.24
C GLY A 117 -28.68 -6.37 11.77
N LYS A 118 -28.04 -5.64 10.83
CA LYS A 118 -28.28 -5.82 9.39
C LYS A 118 -27.41 -6.96 8.81
N PRO A 119 -27.82 -7.59 7.70
CA PRO A 119 -26.98 -8.58 7.01
C PRO A 119 -25.68 -7.99 6.45
N VAL A 120 -24.57 -8.71 6.61
CA VAL A 120 -23.28 -8.43 5.97
C VAL A 120 -23.22 -9.21 4.67
N LEU A 121 -23.50 -8.53 3.56
CA LEU A 121 -23.54 -9.14 2.22
C LEU A 121 -22.18 -9.06 1.55
N THR A 122 -21.75 -10.16 0.94
CA THR A 122 -20.56 -10.18 0.10
C THR A 122 -20.85 -9.66 -1.31
N ILE A 123 -19.80 -9.36 -2.07
CA ILE A 123 -19.86 -9.11 -3.52
C ILE A 123 -20.57 -10.25 -4.24
N ALA A 124 -20.32 -11.51 -3.86
CA ALA A 124 -20.96 -12.68 -4.46
C ALA A 124 -22.46 -12.75 -4.14
N ASP A 125 -22.87 -12.48 -2.88
CA ASP A 125 -24.28 -12.37 -2.52
C ASP A 125 -25.00 -11.33 -3.40
N ARG A 126 -24.34 -10.21 -3.66
CA ARG A 126 -24.87 -9.10 -4.48
C ARG A 126 -24.91 -9.46 -5.97
N MET A 127 -23.85 -10.06 -6.52
CA MET A 127 -23.81 -10.49 -7.92
C MET A 127 -24.83 -11.60 -8.19
N LYS A 128 -24.97 -12.57 -7.29
CA LYS A 128 -25.99 -13.62 -7.38
C LYS A 128 -27.40 -13.03 -7.43
N LYS A 129 -27.69 -12.00 -6.62
CA LYS A 129 -28.97 -11.27 -6.67
C LYS A 129 -29.21 -10.57 -8.01
N LEU A 130 -28.15 -10.19 -8.74
CA LEU A 130 -28.25 -9.63 -10.09
C LEU A 130 -28.41 -10.69 -11.19
N GLY A 131 -28.45 -11.98 -10.84
CA GLY A 131 -28.65 -13.09 -11.76
C GLY A 131 -27.38 -13.76 -12.27
N TYR A 132 -26.22 -13.43 -11.68
CA TYR A 132 -24.94 -14.03 -12.06
C TYR A 132 -24.77 -15.44 -11.52
N LEU A 133 -24.08 -16.30 -12.29
CA LEU A 133 -23.40 -17.47 -11.74
C LEU A 133 -22.21 -17.00 -10.91
N THR A 134 -21.96 -17.66 -9.77
CA THR A 134 -20.89 -17.25 -8.85
C THR A 134 -19.88 -18.37 -8.62
N GLY A 135 -18.64 -18.12 -9.03
CA GLY A 135 -17.53 -19.05 -8.94
C GLY A 135 -16.48 -18.58 -7.92
N PHE A 136 -15.87 -19.54 -7.23
CA PHE A 136 -14.80 -19.33 -6.27
C PHE A 136 -13.67 -20.33 -6.51
N SER A 137 -12.42 -19.91 -6.59
CA SER A 137 -11.30 -20.86 -6.60
C SER A 137 -10.13 -20.34 -5.79
N GLY A 138 -10.02 -20.73 -4.53
CA GLY A 138 -8.82 -20.45 -3.78
C GLY A 138 -8.88 -20.27 -2.27
N LYS A 139 -8.13 -19.26 -1.82
CA LYS A 139 -7.99 -18.86 -0.43
C LYS A 139 -9.22 -18.08 0.04
N TRP A 140 -9.99 -18.70 0.93
CA TRP A 140 -11.15 -18.03 1.55
C TRP A 140 -10.71 -17.10 2.68
N HIS A 141 -10.18 -17.67 3.77
CA HIS A 141 -9.59 -16.94 4.90
C HIS A 141 -10.55 -15.95 5.61
N LEU A 142 -11.86 -16.17 5.51
CA LEU A 142 -12.91 -15.39 6.20
C LEU A 142 -13.82 -16.28 7.05
N GLY A 143 -13.28 -17.44 7.47
CA GLY A 143 -13.96 -18.53 8.14
C GLY A 143 -13.38 -19.87 7.71
N PRO A 144 -13.93 -21.00 8.18
CA PRO A 144 -13.55 -22.32 7.72
C PRO A 144 -13.73 -22.45 6.20
N SER A 145 -12.77 -23.06 5.51
CA SER A 145 -12.84 -23.34 4.08
C SER A 145 -13.76 -24.53 3.75
N ASN A 146 -13.94 -25.46 4.69
CA ASN A 146 -14.92 -26.54 4.62
C ASN A 146 -15.33 -26.92 6.05
N SER A 147 -16.61 -26.73 6.40
CA SER A 147 -17.16 -27.10 7.70
C SER A 147 -18.50 -27.81 7.52
N SER A 148 -18.81 -28.73 8.44
CA SER A 148 -20.15 -29.32 8.56
C SER A 148 -21.24 -28.27 8.79
N ASN A 149 -20.88 -27.11 9.35
CA ASN A 149 -21.72 -25.93 9.37
C ASN A 149 -21.19 -24.90 8.36
N PRO A 150 -21.79 -24.79 7.16
CA PRO A 150 -21.26 -23.96 6.08
C PRO A 150 -21.43 -22.46 6.33
N LYS A 151 -21.99 -22.02 7.47
CA LYS A 151 -22.35 -20.62 7.76
C LYS A 151 -21.26 -19.58 7.40
N HIS A 152 -19.98 -19.93 7.53
CA HIS A 152 -18.85 -19.04 7.24
C HIS A 152 -17.95 -19.53 6.09
N ASP A 153 -18.36 -20.57 5.38
CA ASP A 153 -17.71 -21.12 4.18
C ASP A 153 -18.18 -20.35 2.93
N PRO A 154 -17.37 -20.23 1.85
CA PRO A 154 -17.80 -19.64 0.58
C PRO A 154 -19.23 -19.99 0.13
N ARG A 155 -19.66 -21.25 0.34
CA ARG A 155 -21.00 -21.77 0.01
C ARG A 155 -22.15 -20.98 0.63
N ALA A 156 -21.97 -20.47 1.84
CA ALA A 156 -22.99 -19.66 2.52
C ALA A 156 -22.79 -18.14 2.31
N ARG A 157 -21.80 -17.75 1.50
CA ARG A 157 -21.39 -16.36 1.26
C ARG A 157 -21.56 -15.96 -0.21
N GLY A 158 -22.51 -16.58 -0.87
CA GLY A 158 -22.97 -16.19 -2.20
C GLY A 158 -22.29 -16.89 -3.36
N PHE A 159 -21.42 -17.89 -3.12
CA PHE A 159 -20.77 -18.67 -4.18
C PHE A 159 -21.49 -20.01 -4.42
N ASP A 160 -21.87 -20.25 -5.67
CA ASP A 160 -22.56 -21.46 -6.12
C ASP A 160 -21.58 -22.58 -6.46
N TYR A 161 -20.46 -22.22 -7.10
CA TYR A 161 -19.44 -23.14 -7.58
C TYR A 161 -18.11 -22.80 -6.94
N TYR A 162 -17.40 -23.80 -6.46
CA TYR A 162 -16.21 -23.53 -5.66
C TYR A 162 -15.15 -24.62 -5.77
N TRP A 163 -13.89 -24.20 -5.71
CA TRP A 163 -12.80 -24.94 -5.09
C TRP A 163 -12.26 -24.11 -3.92
N THR A 164 -12.27 -24.67 -2.73
CA THR A 164 -11.84 -24.00 -1.50
C THR A 164 -11.08 -24.99 -0.63
N GLY A 165 -10.12 -24.55 0.18
CA GLY A 165 -9.36 -25.52 0.98
C GLY A 165 -8.20 -24.96 1.76
N SER A 166 -7.18 -25.78 1.89
CA SER A 166 -5.87 -25.46 2.46
C SER A 166 -4.78 -25.94 1.49
N MET A 167 -4.23 -24.99 0.74
CA MET A 167 -3.07 -25.19 -0.13
C MET A 167 -3.28 -26.26 -1.22
N GLU A 168 -2.79 -27.48 -1.02
CA GLU A 168 -2.84 -28.58 -1.99
C GLU A 168 -4.09 -29.46 -1.82
N SER A 169 -4.85 -29.30 -0.73
CA SER A 169 -6.07 -30.07 -0.46
C SER A 169 -7.26 -29.14 -0.23
N GLY A 170 -8.46 -29.60 -0.49
CA GLY A 170 -9.66 -28.79 -0.37
C GLY A 170 -10.93 -29.55 -0.73
N SER A 171 -11.98 -28.81 -1.04
CA SER A 171 -13.28 -29.34 -1.40
C SER A 171 -13.83 -28.58 -2.60
N THR A 172 -14.62 -29.27 -3.41
CA THR A 172 -15.16 -28.75 -4.67
C THR A 172 -16.52 -29.34 -4.98
N ASN A 173 -17.30 -28.66 -5.82
CA ASN A 173 -18.49 -29.21 -6.49
C ASN A 173 -18.35 -29.20 -8.02
N LEU A 174 -17.12 -29.04 -8.52
CA LEU A 174 -16.75 -29.17 -9.91
C LEU A 174 -15.62 -30.19 -10.07
N THR A 175 -15.63 -30.93 -11.17
CA THR A 175 -14.47 -31.68 -11.66
C THR A 175 -13.48 -30.75 -12.37
N LEU A 176 -12.31 -31.23 -12.79
CA LEU A 176 -11.37 -30.41 -13.57
C LEU A 176 -11.78 -30.23 -15.03
N ASP A 177 -12.72 -31.03 -15.53
CA ASP A 177 -13.26 -30.99 -16.89
C ASP A 177 -14.61 -30.25 -16.99
N GLY A 178 -14.93 -29.38 -16.02
CA GLY A 178 -16.10 -28.49 -16.11
C GLY A 178 -17.44 -29.13 -15.74
N LYS A 179 -17.46 -30.32 -15.13
CA LYS A 179 -18.73 -30.99 -14.76
C LYS A 179 -19.08 -30.76 -13.31
N THR A 180 -20.36 -30.54 -13.04
CA THR A 180 -20.88 -30.48 -11.67
C THR A 180 -20.85 -31.84 -11.01
N VAL A 181 -20.47 -31.84 -9.74
CA VAL A 181 -20.53 -33.00 -8.87
C VAL A 181 -21.06 -32.58 -7.51
N GLU A 182 -21.54 -33.55 -6.74
CA GLU A 182 -21.78 -33.33 -5.32
C GLU A 182 -20.51 -32.87 -4.61
N HIS A 183 -20.69 -32.18 -3.48
CA HIS A 183 -19.58 -31.70 -2.66
C HIS A 183 -18.61 -32.85 -2.35
N GLN A 184 -17.36 -32.71 -2.81
CA GLN A 184 -16.32 -33.72 -2.65
C GLN A 184 -15.06 -33.12 -2.03
N ASP A 185 -14.43 -33.89 -1.15
CA ASP A 185 -13.11 -33.59 -0.63
C ASP A 185 -12.03 -34.12 -1.59
N ARG A 186 -10.99 -33.31 -1.77
CA ARG A 186 -9.81 -33.63 -2.57
C ARG A 186 -8.56 -33.48 -1.73
N LYS A 187 -7.77 -34.55 -1.68
CA LYS A 187 -6.48 -34.58 -0.98
C LYS A 187 -5.34 -34.55 -1.98
N GLY A 188 -4.39 -33.65 -1.73
CA GLY A 188 -3.16 -33.51 -2.51
C GLY A 188 -3.36 -32.97 -3.92
N LEU A 189 -2.23 -32.78 -4.60
CA LEU A 189 -2.20 -32.32 -5.98
C LEU A 189 -2.61 -33.45 -6.94
N PRO A 190 -3.42 -33.14 -7.95
CA PRO A 190 -3.73 -34.10 -9.02
C PRO A 190 -2.50 -34.43 -9.85
N GLU A 191 -2.50 -35.61 -10.48
CA GLU A 191 -1.48 -35.95 -11.46
C GLU A 191 -1.40 -34.89 -12.57
N GLY A 192 -0.17 -34.52 -12.96
CA GLY A 192 0.09 -33.49 -13.97
C GLY A 192 -0.06 -32.04 -13.51
N ILE A 193 -0.55 -31.78 -12.29
CA ILE A 193 -0.67 -30.42 -11.74
C ILE A 193 0.57 -30.08 -10.92
N ALA A 194 1.33 -29.07 -11.39
CA ALA A 194 2.62 -28.72 -10.82
C ALA A 194 2.54 -28.27 -9.35
N ASN A 195 1.61 -27.36 -9.04
CA ASN A 195 1.46 -26.80 -7.70
C ASN A 195 0.05 -26.24 -7.44
N ARG A 196 -0.15 -25.77 -6.20
CA ARG A 196 -1.43 -25.22 -5.73
C ARG A 196 -1.96 -24.04 -6.57
N VAL A 197 -1.09 -23.22 -7.14
CA VAL A 197 -1.51 -22.04 -7.93
C VAL A 197 -2.11 -22.49 -9.25
N ILE A 198 -1.46 -23.45 -9.91
CA ILE A 198 -1.98 -24.05 -11.15
C ILE A 198 -3.28 -24.81 -10.87
N LEU A 199 -3.39 -25.51 -9.74
CA LEU A 199 -4.65 -26.14 -9.34
C LEU A 199 -5.80 -25.13 -9.23
N GLN A 200 -5.55 -23.98 -8.58
CA GLN A 200 -6.52 -22.89 -8.46
C GLN A 200 -6.94 -22.35 -9.82
N GLY A 201 -5.97 -22.09 -10.70
CA GLY A 201 -6.21 -21.66 -12.08
C GLY A 201 -7.09 -22.67 -12.83
N LYS A 202 -6.79 -23.98 -12.72
CA LYS A 202 -7.54 -25.05 -13.39
C LYS A 202 -8.99 -25.17 -12.92
N TYR A 203 -9.28 -24.90 -11.65
CA TYR A 203 -10.68 -24.81 -11.20
C TYR A 203 -11.37 -23.51 -11.65
N GLY A 204 -10.61 -22.41 -11.82
CA GLY A 204 -11.12 -21.21 -12.50
C GLY A 204 -11.46 -21.48 -13.97
N GLU A 205 -10.59 -22.19 -14.69
CA GLU A 205 -10.83 -22.69 -16.06
C GLU A 205 -12.07 -23.60 -16.12
N SER A 206 -12.16 -24.58 -15.22
CA SER A 206 -13.30 -25.50 -15.13
C SER A 206 -14.62 -24.76 -14.87
N PHE A 207 -14.63 -23.73 -14.02
CA PHE A 207 -15.81 -22.91 -13.82
C PHE A 207 -16.23 -22.14 -15.10
N ILE A 208 -15.26 -21.65 -15.88
CA ILE A 208 -15.55 -21.00 -17.17
C ILE A 208 -16.13 -22.01 -18.15
N ASP A 209 -15.55 -23.20 -18.26
CA ASP A 209 -16.10 -24.29 -19.09
C ASP A 209 -17.55 -24.61 -18.68
N PHE A 210 -17.79 -24.82 -17.38
CA PHE A 210 -19.13 -25.07 -16.83
C PHE A 210 -20.12 -23.93 -17.14
N SER A 211 -19.68 -22.68 -17.06
CA SER A 211 -20.57 -21.53 -17.26
C SER A 211 -21.19 -21.48 -18.65
N GLN A 212 -20.67 -22.24 -19.62
CA GLN A 212 -21.20 -22.33 -20.98
C GLN A 212 -22.45 -23.20 -21.10
N ASP A 213 -22.81 -23.97 -20.06
CA ASP A 213 -24.03 -24.79 -20.05
C ASP A 213 -25.32 -23.95 -19.89
N GLY A 214 -25.22 -22.60 -19.88
CA GLY A 214 -26.37 -21.70 -19.89
C GLY A 214 -26.02 -20.26 -20.25
N ASP A 215 -27.04 -19.38 -20.25
CA ASP A 215 -26.93 -18.01 -20.77
C ASP A 215 -26.64 -16.94 -19.70
N LYS A 216 -26.28 -17.35 -18.48
CA LYS A 216 -26.07 -16.40 -17.37
C LYS A 216 -24.65 -15.83 -17.41
N PRO A 217 -24.46 -14.51 -17.21
CA PRO A 217 -23.14 -13.99 -16.99
C PRO A 217 -22.58 -14.53 -15.66
N PHE A 218 -21.26 -14.58 -15.53
CA PHE A 218 -20.62 -15.11 -14.32
C PHE A 218 -19.73 -14.09 -13.60
N PHE A 219 -19.63 -14.27 -12.29
CA PHE A 219 -18.67 -13.62 -11.42
C PHE A 219 -17.74 -14.69 -10.85
N LEU A 220 -16.45 -14.64 -11.18
CA LEU A 220 -15.43 -15.54 -10.65
C LEU A 220 -14.49 -14.77 -9.71
N TYR A 221 -14.43 -15.19 -8.45
CA TYR A 221 -13.38 -14.78 -7.53
C TYR A 221 -12.26 -15.83 -7.51
N LEU A 222 -11.07 -15.44 -7.94
CA LEU A 222 -9.88 -16.31 -8.04
C LEU A 222 -8.79 -15.85 -7.04
N PRO A 223 -8.96 -16.12 -5.73
CA PRO A 223 -7.99 -15.76 -4.70
C PRO A 223 -6.82 -16.74 -4.62
N LEU A 224 -5.71 -16.46 -5.31
CA LEU A 224 -4.54 -17.34 -5.38
C LEU A 224 -3.76 -17.37 -4.04
N TYR A 225 -3.29 -18.56 -3.63
CA TYR A 225 -2.48 -18.74 -2.40
C TYR A 225 -1.05 -18.21 -2.50
N ALA A 226 -0.68 -17.65 -3.65
CA ALA A 226 0.68 -17.25 -3.96
C ALA A 226 0.81 -15.73 -4.05
N PRO A 227 2.02 -15.18 -3.80
CA PRO A 227 3.26 -15.90 -3.44
C PRO A 227 3.41 -16.26 -1.94
N HIS A 228 2.37 -16.15 -1.11
CA HIS A 228 2.40 -16.55 0.30
C HIS A 228 3.03 -17.94 0.52
N ILE A 229 3.63 -18.12 1.69
CA ILE A 229 4.25 -19.38 2.11
C ILE A 229 3.24 -20.54 2.23
N PRO A 230 3.67 -21.82 2.20
CA PRO A 230 5.04 -22.31 2.08
C PRO A 230 5.62 -22.05 0.69
N LEU A 231 6.94 -21.93 0.65
CA LEU A 231 7.69 -21.69 -0.60
C LEU A 231 7.51 -22.86 -1.56
N ILE A 232 7.70 -22.58 -2.85
CA ILE A 232 7.68 -23.58 -3.91
C ILE A 232 8.74 -24.68 -3.64
N LYS A 233 8.42 -25.95 -3.89
CA LYS A 233 9.40 -27.05 -3.68
C LYS A 233 10.50 -26.96 -4.74
N LYS A 234 11.73 -27.34 -4.42
CA LYS A 234 12.83 -27.35 -5.42
C LYS A 234 12.65 -28.40 -6.53
N SER A 235 11.80 -29.40 -6.28
CA SER A 235 11.37 -30.38 -7.26
C SER A 235 10.25 -29.88 -8.18
N ASP A 236 9.68 -28.70 -7.90
CA ASP A 236 8.62 -28.11 -8.72
C ASP A 236 9.20 -27.69 -10.08
N PRO A 237 8.54 -28.01 -11.21
CA PRO A 237 9.03 -27.66 -12.54
C PRO A 237 9.20 -26.15 -12.74
N TYR A 238 8.41 -25.29 -12.08
CA TYR A 238 8.58 -23.84 -12.15
C TYR A 238 9.91 -23.42 -11.55
N TYR A 239 10.28 -23.93 -10.36
CA TYR A 239 11.57 -23.62 -9.76
C TYR A 239 12.75 -24.19 -10.57
N GLN A 240 12.61 -25.40 -11.11
CA GLN A 240 13.66 -26.03 -11.92
C GLN A 240 13.94 -25.22 -13.20
N LYS A 241 12.89 -24.73 -13.86
CA LYS A 241 12.98 -23.93 -15.10
C LYS A 241 13.35 -22.47 -14.86
N PHE A 242 13.01 -21.90 -13.70
CA PHE A 242 13.32 -20.50 -13.41
C PHE A 242 14.85 -20.30 -13.37
N PRO A 243 15.42 -19.25 -13.98
CA PRO A 243 16.86 -19.03 -13.96
C PRO A 243 17.40 -18.91 -12.52
N LYS A 244 18.64 -19.35 -12.33
CA LYS A 244 19.37 -19.01 -11.10
C LYS A 244 19.52 -17.49 -11.04
N LEU A 245 19.36 -16.95 -9.84
CA LEU A 245 19.52 -15.53 -9.57
C LEU A 245 20.87 -15.32 -8.90
N ASP A 246 21.46 -14.16 -9.17
CA ASP A 246 22.75 -13.73 -8.65
C ASP A 246 22.64 -12.23 -8.41
N TYR A 247 22.05 -11.86 -7.27
CA TYR A 247 21.91 -10.45 -6.93
C TYR A 247 23.15 -9.98 -6.17
N PRO A 248 23.79 -8.87 -6.57
CA PRO A 248 25.10 -8.49 -6.01
C PRO A 248 25.16 -8.24 -4.50
N HIS A 249 24.00 -8.16 -3.83
CA HIS A 249 23.87 -7.86 -2.39
C HIS A 249 23.10 -8.93 -1.62
N TYR A 250 22.77 -10.03 -2.28
CA TYR A 250 22.14 -11.17 -1.65
C TYR A 250 23.18 -12.25 -1.39
N GLU A 251 23.10 -12.85 -0.23
CA GLU A 251 23.73 -14.13 0.02
C GLU A 251 23.00 -15.21 -0.80
N ASN A 252 23.68 -16.30 -1.14
CA ASN A 252 23.12 -17.40 -1.96
C ASN A 252 21.72 -17.86 -1.50
N TRP A 253 21.44 -17.85 -0.19
CA TRP A 253 20.14 -18.25 0.33
C TRP A 253 19.03 -17.23 0.05
N ARG A 254 19.34 -15.92 0.01
CA ARG A 254 18.39 -14.87 -0.35
C ARG A 254 18.10 -14.90 -1.86
N ASP A 255 19.10 -15.19 -2.68
CA ASP A 255 18.93 -15.45 -4.12
C ASP A 255 18.01 -16.64 -4.38
N ASP A 256 18.30 -17.78 -3.74
CA ASP A 256 17.47 -18.98 -3.82
C ASP A 256 16.02 -18.72 -3.40
N ARG A 257 15.83 -17.96 -2.31
CA ARG A 257 14.50 -17.61 -1.81
C ARG A 257 13.76 -16.65 -2.72
N ARG A 258 14.45 -15.66 -3.30
CA ARG A 258 13.86 -14.76 -4.32
C ARG A 258 13.48 -15.55 -5.56
N ARG A 259 14.30 -16.52 -5.99
CA ARG A 259 14.01 -17.43 -7.10
C ARG A 259 12.76 -18.26 -6.83
N MET A 260 12.62 -18.80 -5.61
CA MET A 260 11.42 -19.54 -5.20
C MET A 260 10.16 -18.67 -5.26
N GLY A 261 10.24 -17.41 -4.79
CA GLY A 261 9.12 -16.47 -4.86
C GLY A 261 8.74 -16.09 -6.30
N LEU A 262 9.73 -15.75 -7.12
CA LEU A 262 9.51 -15.39 -8.53
C LEU A 262 9.00 -16.58 -9.37
N ALA A 263 9.46 -17.80 -9.12
CA ALA A 263 8.93 -18.99 -9.76
C ALA A 263 7.44 -19.22 -9.42
N LEU A 264 7.04 -18.92 -8.18
CA LEU A 264 5.64 -19.03 -7.76
C LEU A 264 4.77 -17.90 -8.35
N ILE A 265 5.33 -16.69 -8.51
CA ILE A 265 4.70 -15.58 -9.25
C ILE A 265 4.54 -15.94 -10.73
N LYS A 266 5.50 -16.63 -11.33
CA LYS A 266 5.35 -17.15 -12.71
C LYS A 266 4.21 -18.16 -12.81
N SER A 267 3.99 -19.00 -11.79
CA SER A 267 2.81 -19.87 -11.75
C SER A 267 1.49 -19.08 -11.66
N ILE A 268 1.48 -17.89 -11.03
CA ILE A 268 0.30 -16.99 -11.04
C ILE A 268 0.04 -16.53 -12.47
N ASP A 269 1.06 -16.03 -13.16
CA ASP A 269 0.97 -15.56 -14.54
C ASP A 269 0.42 -16.63 -15.50
N ASP A 270 0.90 -17.87 -15.36
CA ASP A 270 0.43 -19.00 -16.17
C ASP A 270 -1.00 -19.42 -15.82
N ALA A 271 -1.40 -19.37 -14.55
CA ALA A 271 -2.78 -19.63 -14.13
C ALA A 271 -3.75 -18.59 -14.71
N VAL A 272 -3.34 -17.31 -14.73
CA VAL A 272 -4.07 -16.23 -15.42
C VAL A 272 -4.11 -16.51 -16.93
N GLY A 273 -3.00 -16.96 -17.51
CA GLY A 273 -2.92 -17.37 -18.92
C GLY A 273 -3.92 -18.46 -19.30
N GLY A 274 -4.05 -19.49 -18.46
CA GLY A 274 -5.05 -20.55 -18.63
C GLY A 274 -6.48 -20.02 -18.64
N VAL A 275 -6.82 -19.17 -17.67
CA VAL A 275 -8.13 -18.48 -17.60
C VAL A 275 -8.40 -17.67 -18.88
N MET A 276 -7.43 -16.86 -19.31
CA MET A 276 -7.60 -16.05 -20.53
C MET A 276 -7.71 -16.90 -21.79
N THR A 277 -7.06 -18.07 -21.84
CA THR A 277 -7.20 -19.02 -22.95
C THR A 277 -8.61 -19.58 -22.99
N LYS A 278 -9.18 -20.00 -21.85
CA LYS A 278 -10.58 -20.43 -21.78
C LYS A 278 -11.58 -19.36 -22.23
N LEU A 279 -11.36 -18.11 -21.82
CA LEU A 279 -12.19 -17.00 -22.29
C LEU A 279 -12.13 -16.85 -23.81
N ARG A 280 -10.97 -17.01 -24.44
CA ARG A 280 -10.84 -16.92 -25.90
C ARG A 280 -11.46 -18.12 -26.62
N GLU A 281 -11.25 -19.33 -26.10
CA GLU A 281 -11.83 -20.57 -26.65
C GLU A 281 -13.35 -20.49 -26.72
N HIS A 282 -13.98 -19.89 -25.70
CA HIS A 282 -15.44 -19.70 -25.63
C HIS A 282 -15.93 -18.35 -26.18
N GLY A 283 -15.06 -17.53 -26.75
CA GLY A 283 -15.45 -16.22 -27.31
C GLY A 283 -15.92 -15.19 -26.27
N LEU A 284 -15.55 -15.36 -25.00
CA LEU A 284 -15.99 -14.52 -23.86
C LEU A 284 -15.06 -13.34 -23.57
N GLU A 285 -13.84 -13.30 -24.12
CA GLU A 285 -12.80 -12.31 -23.77
C GLU A 285 -13.30 -10.85 -23.90
N GLU A 286 -14.10 -10.55 -24.92
CA GLU A 286 -14.62 -9.19 -25.17
C GLU A 286 -15.74 -8.79 -24.22
N ASN A 287 -16.49 -9.76 -23.70
CA ASN A 287 -17.55 -9.53 -22.73
C ASN A 287 -17.13 -9.94 -21.30
N THR A 288 -15.83 -9.85 -20.99
CA THR A 288 -15.31 -10.18 -19.65
C THR A 288 -14.39 -9.09 -19.12
N MET A 289 -14.74 -8.54 -17.96
CA MET A 289 -13.88 -7.63 -17.21
C MET A 289 -13.00 -8.42 -16.24
N ILE A 290 -11.69 -8.21 -16.33
CA ILE A 290 -10.67 -8.77 -15.44
C ILE A 290 -10.17 -7.68 -14.50
N LEU A 291 -10.21 -7.95 -13.20
CA LEU A 291 -9.67 -7.11 -12.15
C LEU A 291 -8.60 -7.88 -11.41
N PHE A 292 -7.43 -7.27 -11.19
CA PHE A 292 -6.31 -7.89 -10.48
C PHE A 292 -5.86 -7.01 -9.32
N ALA A 293 -5.62 -7.61 -8.15
CA ALA A 293 -4.94 -6.96 -7.02
C ALA A 293 -4.27 -7.97 -6.09
N SER A 294 -3.32 -7.52 -5.25
CA SER A 294 -2.85 -8.29 -4.08
C SER A 294 -3.65 -7.95 -2.82
N ASP A 295 -3.71 -8.88 -1.86
CA ASP A 295 -4.37 -8.65 -0.57
C ASP A 295 -3.63 -7.72 0.38
N ASN A 296 -2.30 -7.69 0.29
CA ASN A 296 -1.43 -6.77 1.01
C ASN A 296 -0.04 -6.76 0.37
N GLY A 297 0.85 -5.90 0.87
CA GLY A 297 2.26 -5.92 0.50
C GLY A 297 2.98 -7.21 0.93
N ALA A 298 4.18 -7.43 0.40
CA ALA A 298 5.01 -8.60 0.70
C ALA A 298 5.56 -8.58 2.15
N PRO A 299 5.77 -9.74 2.80
CA PRO A 299 6.39 -9.84 4.12
C PRO A 299 7.88 -9.45 4.12
N SER A 300 8.38 -9.06 5.30
CA SER A 300 9.76 -8.58 5.51
C SER A 300 10.86 -9.55 5.08
N LYS A 301 11.96 -8.99 4.57
CA LYS A 301 13.30 -9.60 4.64
C LYS A 301 14.18 -9.03 5.77
N MET A 302 13.76 -7.95 6.45
CA MET A 302 14.55 -7.21 7.44
C MET A 302 14.73 -7.97 8.76
N GLY A 303 15.92 -7.83 9.36
CA GLY A 303 16.30 -8.47 10.62
C GLY A 303 16.66 -9.95 10.49
N ARG A 304 16.92 -10.43 9.27
CA ARG A 304 17.22 -11.84 9.02
C ARG A 304 18.62 -12.06 8.46
N GLU A 305 19.45 -12.73 9.24
CA GLU A 305 20.86 -12.98 8.93
C GLU A 305 21.12 -14.43 8.47
N GLU A 306 20.21 -15.39 8.73
CA GLU A 306 20.43 -16.83 8.44
C GLU A 306 19.33 -17.54 7.60
N PRO A 307 19.69 -18.62 6.85
CA PRO A 307 18.77 -19.53 6.17
C PRO A 307 17.80 -20.28 7.13
N GLY A 308 16.60 -20.66 6.68
CA GLY A 308 15.61 -21.40 7.49
C GLY A 308 14.12 -21.03 7.30
N LEU A 309 13.23 -21.71 8.02
CA LEU A 309 11.85 -21.26 8.26
C LEU A 309 11.82 -20.65 9.67
N PRO A 310 11.46 -19.37 9.86
CA PRO A 310 11.38 -18.82 11.20
C PRO A 310 10.17 -19.32 11.98
N GLY A 311 10.29 -19.34 13.31
CA GLY A 311 9.20 -19.62 14.27
C GLY A 311 8.28 -18.43 14.56
N GLY A 312 8.23 -17.42 13.67
CA GLY A 312 7.42 -16.20 13.81
C GLY A 312 6.37 -16.04 12.70
N ALA A 313 5.29 -15.32 12.97
CA ALA A 313 4.21 -15.09 12.01
C ALA A 313 4.67 -14.22 10.82
N PRO A 314 4.14 -14.42 9.58
CA PRO A 314 4.43 -13.54 8.45
C PRO A 314 4.16 -12.07 8.79
N GLY A 315 5.15 -11.21 8.51
CA GLY A 315 5.12 -9.78 8.81
C GLY A 315 6.02 -9.37 9.97
N THR A 316 6.23 -10.18 11.03
CA THR A 316 6.97 -9.77 12.25
C THR A 316 8.48 -9.64 12.04
N LYS A 317 9.22 -8.99 12.96
CA LYS A 317 10.69 -9.13 13.05
C LYS A 317 11.06 -10.62 13.09
N GLY A 318 11.90 -11.05 12.15
CA GLY A 318 12.25 -12.46 11.95
C GLY A 318 11.16 -13.29 11.25
N GLY A 319 10.13 -12.69 10.66
CA GLY A 319 9.02 -13.37 9.97
C GLY A 319 9.43 -14.04 8.64
N VAL A 320 8.50 -14.81 8.07
CA VAL A 320 8.76 -15.67 6.91
C VAL A 320 8.70 -14.87 5.59
N TRP A 321 9.82 -14.29 5.14
CA TRP A 321 9.92 -13.69 3.79
C TRP A 321 9.47 -14.70 2.73
N ASN A 322 8.58 -14.37 1.81
CA ASN A 322 8.09 -15.31 0.79
C ASN A 322 8.90 -15.24 -0.52
N GLY A 323 9.94 -14.40 -0.58
CA GLY A 323 10.69 -14.11 -1.80
C GLY A 323 10.11 -12.95 -2.61
N SER A 324 8.97 -12.38 -2.21
CA SER A 324 8.37 -11.21 -2.85
C SER A 324 8.92 -9.88 -2.30
N ASN A 325 8.85 -8.79 -3.05
CA ASN A 325 9.44 -7.49 -2.70
C ASN A 325 8.44 -6.32 -2.86
N ASN A 326 8.59 -5.28 -2.04
CA ASN A 326 7.79 -4.04 -2.11
C ASN A 326 8.57 -2.82 -2.61
N VAL A 327 9.85 -2.98 -2.86
CA VAL A 327 10.75 -1.88 -3.10
C VAL A 327 10.44 -1.21 -4.45
N PRO A 328 10.50 0.13 -4.59
CA PRO A 328 11.05 1.15 -3.67
C PRO A 328 10.19 1.56 -2.47
N MET A 329 9.01 0.97 -2.28
CA MET A 329 8.10 1.42 -1.23
C MET A 329 8.65 1.11 0.16
N ARG A 330 8.63 2.11 1.06
CA ARG A 330 8.83 1.92 2.50
C ARG A 330 7.70 1.03 2.97
N GLY A 331 7.99 -0.22 3.35
CA GLY A 331 6.92 -1.16 3.09
C GLY A 331 7.09 -2.65 3.30
N GLU A 332 6.08 -3.29 3.87
CA GLU A 332 5.95 -4.71 4.16
C GLU A 332 4.60 -5.02 4.80
N LYS A 333 4.19 -6.29 4.70
CA LYS A 333 2.98 -6.82 5.33
C LYS A 333 2.89 -6.43 6.81
N GLY A 334 1.74 -5.93 7.24
CA GLY A 334 1.46 -5.52 8.62
C GLY A 334 1.67 -4.03 8.93
N SER A 335 2.09 -3.22 7.97
CA SER A 335 2.31 -1.78 8.16
C SER A 335 1.46 -0.94 7.23
N LEU A 336 1.14 0.28 7.67
CA LEU A 336 0.37 1.26 6.91
C LEU A 336 1.21 2.22 6.05
N PHE A 337 2.53 2.02 5.99
CA PHE A 337 3.37 2.65 4.95
C PHE A 337 3.11 2.02 3.57
N GLU A 338 3.55 2.68 2.50
CA GLU A 338 3.20 2.35 1.11
C GLU A 338 3.42 0.88 0.78
N GLY A 339 4.54 0.25 1.10
CA GLY A 339 4.71 -1.14 0.68
C GLY A 339 4.04 -2.18 1.57
N GLY A 340 3.25 -1.77 2.57
CA GLY A 340 2.33 -2.69 3.26
C GLY A 340 0.91 -2.68 2.71
N ILE A 341 0.48 -1.57 2.11
CA ILE A 341 -0.88 -1.36 1.60
C ILE A 341 -0.97 -1.06 0.10
N ARG A 342 0.10 -0.58 -0.55
CA ARG A 342 0.15 -0.36 -2.00
C ARG A 342 0.54 -1.67 -2.68
N VAL A 343 -0.28 -2.10 -3.62
CA VAL A 343 -0.26 -3.44 -4.21
C VAL A 343 -0.24 -3.37 -5.74
N PRO A 344 0.29 -4.39 -6.44
CA PRO A 344 0.11 -4.48 -7.89
C PRO A 344 -1.38 -4.54 -8.21
N MET A 345 -1.86 -3.69 -9.12
CA MET A 345 -3.28 -3.58 -9.45
C MET A 345 -3.48 -3.15 -10.90
N PHE A 346 -4.35 -3.85 -11.62
CA PHE A 346 -4.75 -3.50 -12.99
C PHE A 346 -6.18 -3.95 -13.28
N ALA A 347 -6.77 -3.38 -14.32
CA ALA A 347 -8.02 -3.83 -14.92
C ALA A 347 -7.89 -4.01 -16.43
N TYR A 348 -8.57 -5.01 -16.98
CA TYR A 348 -8.61 -5.29 -18.41
C TYR A 348 -10.03 -5.62 -18.83
N TRP A 349 -10.49 -5.02 -19.92
CA TRP A 349 -11.73 -5.38 -20.58
C TRP A 349 -11.59 -4.97 -22.04
N LYS A 350 -11.43 -5.97 -22.91
CA LYS A 350 -11.11 -5.75 -24.32
C LYS A 350 -12.17 -4.87 -24.98
N ASN A 351 -11.72 -3.86 -25.72
CA ASN A 351 -12.53 -2.86 -26.43
C ASN A 351 -13.36 -1.89 -25.54
N GLU A 352 -13.42 -2.09 -24.22
CA GLU A 352 -14.17 -1.22 -23.30
C GLU A 352 -13.25 -0.35 -22.44
N ILE A 353 -12.22 -0.94 -21.82
CA ILE A 353 -11.19 -0.18 -21.10
C ILE A 353 -10.17 0.34 -22.10
N ILE A 354 -9.81 1.63 -21.97
CA ILE A 354 -8.82 2.27 -22.85
C ILE A 354 -7.45 1.59 -22.65
N PRO A 355 -6.90 0.93 -23.68
CA PRO A 355 -5.62 0.24 -23.57
C PRO A 355 -4.47 1.21 -23.25
N GLY A 356 -3.51 0.75 -22.46
CA GLY A 356 -2.33 1.52 -22.06
C GLY A 356 -2.60 2.60 -21.02
N THR A 357 -3.79 2.63 -20.42
CA THR A 357 -4.13 3.64 -19.42
C THR A 357 -3.26 3.45 -18.17
N VAL A 358 -2.67 4.54 -17.68
CA VAL A 358 -1.97 4.56 -16.39
C VAL A 358 -2.72 5.48 -15.44
N ILE A 359 -3.20 4.93 -14.33
CA ILE A 359 -3.91 5.66 -13.26
C ILE A 359 -2.94 5.92 -12.13
N GLN A 360 -2.73 7.21 -11.81
CA GLN A 360 -1.91 7.65 -10.68
C GLN A 360 -2.76 8.09 -9.48
N GLU A 361 -4.05 8.32 -9.72
CA GLU A 361 -5.05 8.57 -8.70
C GLU A 361 -5.20 7.37 -7.76
N MET A 362 -5.59 7.64 -6.51
CA MET A 362 -5.77 6.59 -5.50
C MET A 362 -6.94 5.67 -5.86
N VAL A 363 -6.61 4.40 -6.05
CA VAL A 363 -7.56 3.29 -6.21
C VAL A 363 -7.39 2.31 -5.06
N THR A 364 -8.48 1.77 -4.55
CA THR A 364 -8.50 0.79 -3.46
C THR A 364 -9.19 -0.49 -3.91
N THR A 365 -8.93 -1.60 -3.23
CA THR A 365 -9.65 -2.86 -3.46
C THR A 365 -11.15 -2.73 -3.20
N LEU A 366 -11.59 -1.75 -2.39
CA LEU A 366 -13.01 -1.47 -2.17
C LEU A 366 -13.69 -0.93 -3.44
N ASP A 367 -12.95 -0.17 -4.26
CA ASP A 367 -13.45 0.34 -5.55
C ASP A 367 -13.68 -0.80 -6.55
N LEU A 368 -12.90 -1.90 -6.47
CA LEU A 368 -13.11 -3.08 -7.31
C LEU A 368 -14.48 -3.71 -7.05
N THR A 369 -14.94 -3.69 -5.81
CA THR A 369 -16.26 -4.19 -5.41
C THR A 369 -17.38 -3.29 -5.92
N ALA A 370 -17.24 -1.98 -5.76
CA ALA A 370 -18.18 -0.99 -6.29
C ALA A 370 -18.29 -1.07 -7.83
N THR A 371 -17.14 -1.12 -8.50
CA THR A 371 -17.02 -1.22 -9.97
C THR A 371 -17.62 -2.52 -10.50
N THR A 372 -17.36 -3.66 -9.84
CA THR A 372 -17.95 -4.95 -10.22
C THR A 372 -19.47 -4.92 -10.13
N LEU A 373 -20.01 -4.37 -9.03
CA LEU A 373 -21.45 -4.27 -8.85
C LEU A 373 -22.10 -3.36 -9.91
N LYS A 374 -21.43 -2.25 -10.24
CA LYS A 374 -21.90 -1.32 -11.26
C LYS A 374 -21.84 -1.90 -12.66
N ALA A 375 -20.76 -2.60 -13.01
CA ALA A 375 -20.61 -3.32 -14.28
C ALA A 375 -21.73 -4.37 -14.46
N GLY A 376 -22.12 -5.05 -13.39
CA GLY A 376 -23.25 -5.99 -13.39
C GLY A 376 -24.64 -5.37 -13.46
N GLY A 377 -24.75 -4.05 -13.60
CA GLY A 377 -26.02 -3.33 -13.64
C GLY A 377 -26.65 -3.07 -12.27
N GLY A 378 -25.88 -3.26 -11.19
CA GLY A 378 -26.29 -2.97 -9.82
C GLY A 378 -26.17 -1.50 -9.41
N VAL A 379 -26.66 -1.21 -8.22
CA VAL A 379 -26.51 0.09 -7.54
C VAL A 379 -25.48 -0.06 -6.44
N ILE A 380 -24.52 0.86 -6.39
CA ILE A 380 -23.55 0.95 -5.30
C ILE A 380 -24.29 1.41 -4.04
N PRO A 381 -24.33 0.60 -2.96
CA PRO A 381 -24.98 1.00 -1.72
C PRO A 381 -24.30 2.20 -1.06
N ASP A 382 -25.08 3.05 -0.39
CA ASP A 382 -24.57 4.22 0.34
C ASP A 382 -23.55 3.86 1.43
N GLU A 383 -23.54 2.60 1.91
CA GLU A 383 -22.54 2.14 2.88
C GLU A 383 -21.17 1.82 2.29
N PHE A 384 -21.00 1.80 0.96
CA PHE A 384 -19.71 1.46 0.36
C PHE A 384 -18.74 2.63 0.46
N ASP A 385 -17.49 2.32 0.83
CA ASP A 385 -16.39 3.29 0.85
C ASP A 385 -15.67 3.36 -0.51
N GLY A 386 -15.90 2.36 -1.36
CA GLY A 386 -15.37 2.29 -2.73
C GLY A 386 -16.21 3.05 -3.75
N VAL A 387 -15.58 3.57 -4.80
CA VAL A 387 -16.23 4.30 -5.90
C VAL A 387 -16.23 3.50 -7.21
N ASP A 388 -17.12 3.89 -8.14
CA ASP A 388 -17.15 3.33 -9.49
C ASP A 388 -15.96 3.82 -10.34
N LEU A 389 -15.13 2.89 -10.81
CA LEU A 389 -13.99 3.18 -11.67
C LEU A 389 -14.35 3.21 -13.15
N LEU A 390 -15.49 2.66 -13.58
CA LEU A 390 -15.84 2.53 -15.01
C LEU A 390 -15.76 3.86 -15.78
N PRO A 391 -16.24 5.01 -15.25
CA PRO A 391 -16.11 6.27 -15.97
C PRO A 391 -14.66 6.65 -16.25
N ARG A 392 -13.75 6.37 -15.32
CA ARG A 392 -12.32 6.65 -15.48
C ARG A 392 -11.65 5.66 -16.43
N LEU A 393 -12.01 4.38 -16.34
CA LEU A 393 -11.44 3.30 -17.14
C LEU A 393 -11.85 3.36 -18.62
N THR A 394 -13.05 3.85 -18.89
CA THR A 394 -13.63 4.01 -20.24
C THR A 394 -13.43 5.42 -20.82
N GLY A 395 -12.69 6.30 -20.12
CA GLY A 395 -12.38 7.67 -20.55
C GLY A 395 -13.54 8.65 -20.55
N ARG A 396 -14.68 8.31 -19.95
CA ARG A 396 -15.81 9.24 -19.75
C ARG A 396 -15.45 10.38 -18.80
N VAL A 397 -14.49 10.16 -17.89
CA VAL A 397 -13.91 11.20 -17.04
C VAL A 397 -12.38 11.13 -17.05
N ALA A 398 -11.74 12.28 -16.91
CA ALA A 398 -10.28 12.38 -16.91
C ALA A 398 -9.64 11.96 -15.56
N LYS A 399 -10.40 12.04 -14.46
CA LYS A 399 -9.94 11.73 -13.10
C LYS A 399 -10.99 11.01 -12.29
N ILE A 400 -10.55 10.17 -11.37
CA ILE A 400 -11.43 9.57 -10.36
C ILE A 400 -11.89 10.68 -9.41
N GLU A 401 -13.20 10.83 -9.26
CA GLU A 401 -13.78 11.68 -8.23
C GLU A 401 -13.88 10.90 -6.92
N ARG A 402 -13.15 11.34 -5.91
CA ARG A 402 -13.24 10.80 -4.55
C ARG A 402 -13.46 11.95 -3.57
N VAL A 403 -14.70 12.05 -3.11
CA VAL A 403 -15.13 13.11 -2.18
C VAL A 403 -14.68 12.78 -0.75
N GLU A 404 -14.78 11.50 -0.36
CA GLU A 404 -14.46 11.05 0.99
C GLU A 404 -12.99 10.64 1.17
N PRO A 405 -12.37 10.90 2.33
CA PRO A 405 -11.05 10.37 2.66
C PRO A 405 -11.04 8.84 2.66
N MET A 406 -9.87 8.24 2.41
CA MET A 406 -9.67 6.82 2.69
C MET A 406 -8.90 6.64 3.99
N PHE A 407 -9.29 5.64 4.77
CA PHE A 407 -8.74 5.37 6.09
C PHE A 407 -8.20 3.95 6.20
N TRP A 408 -7.19 3.80 7.05
CA TRP A 408 -6.70 2.50 7.51
C TRP A 408 -6.47 2.56 9.01
N ASP A 409 -6.79 1.46 9.69
CA ASP A 409 -6.51 1.25 11.10
C ASP A 409 -6.00 -0.18 11.26
N PHE A 410 -4.81 -0.30 11.83
CA PHE A 410 -4.19 -1.60 12.05
C PHE A 410 -3.34 -1.55 13.32
N TRP A 411 -3.80 -2.27 14.34
CA TRP A 411 -3.23 -2.22 15.68
C TRP A 411 -3.14 -0.78 16.19
N HIS A 412 -2.03 -0.31 16.78
CA HIS A 412 -1.88 1.09 17.21
C HIS A 412 -1.44 2.05 16.09
N THR A 413 -1.63 1.72 14.82
CA THR A 413 -1.30 2.60 13.70
C THR A 413 -2.54 2.94 12.88
N GLN A 414 -2.60 4.19 12.42
CA GLN A 414 -3.73 4.72 11.67
C GLN A 414 -3.25 5.60 10.52
N VAL A 415 -4.00 5.61 9.42
CA VAL A 415 -3.75 6.45 8.26
C VAL A 415 -5.03 7.09 7.79
N VAL A 416 -4.93 8.35 7.36
CA VAL A 416 -5.90 8.98 6.45
C VAL A 416 -5.17 9.44 5.20
N ARG A 417 -5.81 9.25 4.04
CA ARG A 417 -5.36 9.80 2.76
C ARG A 417 -6.46 10.62 2.09
N ILE A 418 -6.09 11.83 1.66
CA ILE A 418 -6.93 12.74 0.88
C ILE A 418 -6.09 13.27 -0.29
N GLY A 419 -6.43 12.84 -1.51
CA GLY A 419 -5.63 13.13 -2.70
C GLY A 419 -4.19 12.66 -2.55
N ASP A 420 -3.24 13.59 -2.68
CA ASP A 420 -1.80 13.31 -2.59
C ASP A 420 -1.29 13.23 -1.15
N TRP A 421 -2.08 13.68 -0.17
CA TRP A 421 -1.62 13.81 1.22
C TRP A 421 -2.00 12.59 2.04
N LYS A 422 -1.01 12.02 2.71
CA LYS A 422 -1.16 10.89 3.63
C LYS A 422 -0.65 11.30 5.01
N LEU A 423 -1.52 11.26 6.01
CA LEU A 423 -1.14 11.38 7.41
C LEU A 423 -1.10 9.97 8.01
N TRP A 424 0.05 9.58 8.54
CA TRP A 424 0.27 8.36 9.28
C TRP A 424 0.46 8.69 10.75
N ARG A 425 -0.17 7.91 11.64
CA ARG A 425 -0.13 8.10 13.09
C ARG A 425 0.16 6.77 13.80
N SER A 426 0.96 6.84 14.85
CA SER A 426 1.00 5.85 15.92
C SER A 426 0.72 6.49 17.28
N ASN A 427 0.79 5.71 18.36
CA ASN A 427 0.69 6.22 19.73
C ASN A 427 1.82 7.19 20.12
N LYS A 428 2.92 7.21 19.35
CA LYS A 428 4.14 7.96 19.68
C LYS A 428 4.32 9.21 18.83
N GLN A 429 3.87 9.19 17.58
CA GLN A 429 4.13 10.27 16.64
C GLN A 429 3.16 10.28 15.46
N GLU A 430 3.21 11.37 14.72
CA GLU A 430 2.54 11.53 13.43
C GLU A 430 3.56 11.92 12.36
N LEU A 431 3.31 11.44 11.14
CA LEU A 431 4.10 11.70 9.94
C LEU A 431 3.16 12.13 8.82
N LEU A 432 3.56 13.14 8.04
CA LEU A 432 2.79 13.63 6.90
C LEU A 432 3.62 13.49 5.63
N PHE A 433 3.04 12.91 4.59
CA PHE A 433 3.69 12.71 3.29
C PHE A 433 2.85 13.28 2.16
N ASN A 434 3.52 13.77 1.12
CA ASN A 434 2.91 14.09 -0.17
C ASN A 434 3.31 13.02 -1.18
N LEU A 435 2.44 12.06 -1.46
CA LEU A 435 2.74 10.86 -2.24
C LEU A 435 2.93 11.13 -3.74
N ALA A 436 2.46 12.27 -4.25
CA ALA A 436 2.75 12.67 -5.63
C ALA A 436 4.21 13.12 -5.81
N LYS A 437 4.83 13.68 -4.76
CA LYS A 437 6.23 14.12 -4.77
C LYS A 437 7.19 13.15 -4.09
N ASP A 438 6.68 12.38 -3.15
CA ASP A 438 7.42 11.43 -2.31
C ASP A 438 6.62 10.13 -2.16
N PRO A 439 6.53 9.32 -3.24
CA PRO A 439 5.79 8.07 -3.23
C PRO A 439 6.42 6.99 -2.34
N TYR A 440 7.58 7.26 -1.74
CA TYR A 440 8.35 6.32 -0.92
C TYR A 440 8.37 6.70 0.57
N GLU A 441 7.72 7.82 0.94
CA GLU A 441 7.54 8.27 2.33
C GLU A 441 8.86 8.52 3.07
N LEU A 442 9.78 9.20 2.38
CA LEU A 442 11.11 9.52 2.90
C LEU A 442 11.14 10.86 3.64
N THR A 443 10.23 11.78 3.33
CA THR A 443 10.25 13.15 3.85
C THR A 443 9.02 13.46 4.68
N ASN A 444 9.20 13.57 5.99
CA ASN A 444 8.14 14.02 6.89
C ASN A 444 7.85 15.53 6.71
N ARG A 445 6.62 15.86 6.34
CA ARG A 445 6.12 17.23 6.09
C ARG A 445 5.33 17.84 7.25
N MET A 446 5.25 17.17 8.40
CA MET A 446 4.45 17.64 9.55
C MET A 446 4.73 19.10 9.94
N GLN A 447 6.00 19.50 9.97
CA GLN A 447 6.39 20.88 10.35
C GLN A 447 6.20 21.88 9.21
N SER A 448 6.52 21.50 7.97
CA SER A 448 6.44 22.41 6.81
C SER A 448 5.01 22.62 6.32
N GLU A 449 4.09 21.69 6.61
CA GLU A 449 2.73 21.65 6.07
C GLU A 449 1.69 21.50 7.20
N ALA A 450 1.89 22.19 8.33
CA ALA A 450 1.09 22.03 9.55
C ALA A 450 -0.42 22.19 9.35
N LYS A 451 -0.87 23.13 8.49
CA LYS A 451 -2.30 23.31 8.18
C LYS A 451 -2.91 22.07 7.52
N ILE A 452 -2.14 21.38 6.68
CA ILE A 452 -2.59 20.15 6.02
C ILE A 452 -2.61 19.01 7.03
N ALA A 453 -1.57 18.90 7.87
CA ALA A 453 -1.51 17.92 8.96
C ALA A 453 -2.74 18.05 9.88
N ASP A 454 -3.06 19.25 10.35
CA ASP A 454 -4.19 19.50 11.24
C ASP A 454 -5.53 19.15 10.59
N ARG A 455 -5.69 19.44 9.29
CA ARG A 455 -6.90 19.08 8.55
C ARG A 455 -7.08 17.57 8.45
N LEU A 456 -6.02 16.85 8.09
CA LEU A 456 -6.05 15.38 8.00
C LEU A 456 -6.24 14.76 9.38
N ARG A 457 -5.55 15.26 10.42
CA ARG A 457 -5.69 14.80 11.80
C ARG A 457 -7.14 14.87 12.28
N LYS A 458 -7.80 16.02 12.08
CA LYS A 458 -9.23 16.18 12.42
C LYS A 458 -10.12 15.16 11.73
N LYS A 459 -9.87 14.87 10.44
CA LYS A 459 -10.63 13.85 9.70
C LYS A 459 -10.36 12.45 10.25
N LEU A 460 -9.10 12.14 10.56
CA LEU A 460 -8.73 10.85 11.14
C LEU A 460 -9.35 10.67 12.53
N ASP A 461 -9.30 11.69 13.40
CA ASP A 461 -9.92 11.67 14.73
C ASP A 461 -11.42 11.41 14.66
N LEU A 462 -12.11 12.12 13.77
CA LEU A 462 -13.55 11.97 13.57
C LEU A 462 -13.91 10.57 13.11
N TRP A 463 -13.13 9.95 12.24
CA TRP A 463 -13.35 8.57 11.82
C TRP A 463 -12.96 7.57 12.93
N SER A 464 -11.84 7.77 13.62
CA SER A 464 -11.40 6.88 14.70
C SER A 464 -12.42 6.74 15.84
N VAL A 465 -13.21 7.79 16.12
CA VAL A 465 -14.26 7.71 17.15
C VAL A 465 -15.51 6.95 16.71
N THR A 466 -15.72 6.74 15.40
CA THR A 466 -16.85 5.93 14.89
C THR A 466 -16.56 4.44 14.93
N LEU A 467 -15.28 4.05 14.98
CA LEU A 467 -14.89 2.65 14.96
C LEU A 467 -15.46 1.88 16.18
N PRO A 468 -15.98 0.67 15.96
CA PRO A 468 -16.43 -0.18 17.06
C PRO A 468 -15.26 -0.49 18.00
N ARG A 469 -15.49 -0.44 19.32
CA ARG A 469 -14.45 -0.73 20.32
C ARG A 469 -14.14 -2.23 20.50
N LEU A 470 -14.61 -3.07 19.57
CA LEU A 470 -14.39 -4.51 19.55
C LEU A 470 -13.07 -4.84 18.84
N ASN A 471 -12.42 -5.95 19.19
CA ASN A 471 -11.23 -6.46 18.50
C ASN A 471 -10.04 -5.47 18.45
N LYS A 472 -9.91 -4.60 19.46
CA LYS A 472 -8.70 -3.79 19.62
C LYS A 472 -7.51 -4.70 19.98
N SER A 473 -6.39 -4.49 19.31
CA SER A 473 -5.12 -5.14 19.65
C SER A 473 -4.32 -4.22 20.59
N ASP A 474 -3.70 -4.80 21.62
CA ASP A 474 -2.86 -4.07 22.58
C ASP A 474 -1.44 -3.78 22.07
N ARG A 475 -1.04 -4.31 20.90
CA ARG A 475 0.34 -4.20 20.40
C ARG A 475 0.51 -3.03 19.43
N ASP A 476 1.65 -2.34 19.47
CA ASP A 476 1.99 -1.35 18.45
C ASP A 476 2.65 -2.04 17.26
N ALA A 477 2.11 -1.86 16.05
CA ALA A 477 2.67 -2.42 14.83
C ALA A 477 4.13 -1.96 14.62
N SER A 478 4.47 -0.72 15.00
CA SER A 478 5.83 -0.21 14.91
C SER A 478 6.81 -0.88 15.89
N GLU A 479 6.33 -1.55 16.94
CA GLU A 479 7.15 -2.27 17.92
C GLU A 479 7.41 -3.72 17.51
N VAL A 480 6.46 -4.32 16.78
CA VAL A 480 6.47 -5.72 16.37
C VAL A 480 7.08 -5.93 14.98
N PHE A 481 6.92 -4.95 14.09
CA PHE A 481 7.40 -5.03 12.72
C PHE A 481 8.76 -4.34 12.56
N ALA A 482 9.57 -4.80 11.60
CA ALA A 482 10.95 -4.36 11.40
C ALA A 482 11.06 -3.03 10.63
N TRP A 483 10.60 -1.91 11.18
CA TRP A 483 10.54 -0.65 10.44
C TRP A 483 11.17 0.47 11.23
N PRO A 484 12.30 1.01 10.78
CA PRO A 484 12.83 2.16 11.45
C PRO A 484 11.93 3.37 11.15
N LEU A 485 11.47 4.03 12.21
CA LEU A 485 10.83 5.33 12.11
C LEU A 485 11.87 6.42 11.72
N GLU A 486 13.14 6.18 12.05
CA GLU A 486 14.30 7.07 11.87
C GLU A 486 15.15 6.79 10.61
N GLY A 487 14.74 5.84 9.75
CA GLY A 487 15.52 5.40 8.58
C GLY A 487 16.34 4.12 8.83
N ALA A 488 16.78 3.47 7.75
CA ALA A 488 17.39 2.13 7.77
C ALA A 488 18.42 1.93 8.92
N PRO A 489 18.39 0.82 9.71
CA PRO A 489 19.36 0.57 10.76
C PRO A 489 20.80 0.75 10.26
N ALA A 490 21.69 1.30 11.09
CA ALA A 490 23.11 1.38 10.77
C ALA A 490 23.62 -0.02 10.40
N ARG A 491 24.15 -0.18 9.17
CA ARG A 491 24.55 -1.44 8.46
C ARG A 491 23.53 -2.02 7.47
N THR A 492 22.35 -1.42 7.29
CA THR A 492 21.48 -1.78 6.17
C THR A 492 22.12 -1.27 4.88
N GLN A 493 22.72 -2.17 4.11
CA GLN A 493 23.20 -1.85 2.76
C GLN A 493 21.98 -1.48 1.92
N PRO A 494 21.93 -0.28 1.30
CA PRO A 494 20.92 0.04 0.30
C PRO A 494 21.00 -1.04 -0.78
N ASP A 495 19.90 -1.72 -1.09
CA ASP A 495 19.91 -2.71 -2.17
C ASP A 495 19.90 -1.93 -3.49
N PRO A 496 21.00 -1.92 -4.25
CA PRO A 496 21.22 -0.98 -5.33
C PRO A 496 20.50 -1.37 -6.63
N ARG A 497 19.77 -2.49 -6.65
CA ARG A 497 18.69 -2.68 -7.66
C ARG A 497 17.54 -1.72 -7.45
N TYR A 498 17.43 -1.20 -6.24
CA TYR A 498 16.49 -0.16 -5.85
C TYR A 498 17.18 1.18 -5.68
N LEU A 499 18.33 1.34 -6.34
CA LEU A 499 18.48 2.54 -7.14
C LEU A 499 17.30 2.53 -8.12
N VAL A 500 16.14 3.02 -7.64
CA VAL A 500 15.28 3.85 -8.46
C VAL A 500 16.27 4.65 -9.30
N PRO A 501 16.16 4.67 -10.64
CA PRO A 501 16.94 5.59 -11.41
C PRO A 501 16.67 6.97 -10.82
N TYR A 502 17.58 7.39 -9.95
CA TYR A 502 18.02 8.73 -9.74
C TYR A 502 18.78 9.04 -11.04
N THR A 503 18.08 8.94 -12.18
CA THR A 503 18.55 9.45 -13.47
C THR A 503 18.40 10.94 -13.34
N ASP A 504 19.45 11.52 -12.80
CA ASP A 504 19.59 12.91 -12.38
C ASP A 504 18.75 13.29 -11.16
N PRO A 505 19.21 12.98 -9.93
CA PRO A 505 18.91 13.89 -8.86
C PRO A 505 19.57 15.21 -9.16
N LYS A 506 18.79 16.10 -9.74
CA LYS A 506 18.97 17.48 -9.33
C LYS A 506 18.56 17.49 -7.86
N PRO A 507 19.48 17.65 -6.88
CA PRO A 507 19.04 18.16 -5.59
C PRO A 507 18.16 19.35 -5.92
N ALA A 508 16.97 19.42 -5.32
CA ALA A 508 16.10 20.56 -5.58
C ALA A 508 16.98 21.80 -5.46
N PRO A 509 17.14 22.58 -6.54
CA PRO A 509 17.92 23.80 -6.49
C PRO A 509 17.37 24.64 -5.34
N TYR A 510 18.27 25.43 -4.72
CA TYR A 510 17.88 26.63 -3.99
C TYR A 510 16.62 27.22 -4.63
N PRO A 511 15.61 27.67 -3.86
CA PRO A 511 14.46 28.34 -4.45
C PRO A 511 14.95 29.29 -5.53
N ALA A 512 14.41 29.12 -6.75
CA ALA A 512 14.64 30.04 -7.85
C ALA A 512 14.51 31.46 -7.31
N PRO A 513 15.39 32.37 -7.76
CA PRO A 513 15.62 33.66 -7.11
C PRO A 513 14.29 34.27 -6.70
N ILE A 514 14.23 34.74 -5.44
CA ILE A 514 13.47 35.96 -5.13
C ILE A 514 13.67 36.82 -6.37
N LYS A 515 12.58 37.11 -7.13
CA LYS A 515 12.57 37.93 -8.36
C LYS A 515 13.85 38.74 -8.35
N LYS A 516 14.83 38.49 -9.23
CA LYS A 516 16.18 39.09 -9.16
C LYS A 516 16.02 40.53 -8.66
N ALA A 517 16.09 40.70 -7.34
CA ALA A 517 16.37 41.96 -6.74
C ALA A 517 17.77 42.13 -7.27
N GLU A 518 17.98 43.22 -8.00
CA GLU A 518 19.28 43.57 -8.54
C GLU A 518 20.36 43.05 -7.58
N LYS A 519 21.28 42.21 -8.10
CA LYS A 519 22.31 41.49 -7.32
C LYS A 519 22.57 42.29 -6.05
N SER A 520 21.99 41.85 -4.93
CA SER A 520 22.23 42.59 -3.69
C SER A 520 23.74 42.58 -3.55
N LYS A 521 24.34 43.78 -3.45
CA LYS A 521 25.78 43.92 -3.25
C LYS A 521 26.21 43.34 -1.90
N GLN A 522 25.27 42.84 -1.11
CA GLN A 522 25.48 42.32 0.23
C GLN A 522 26.02 40.88 0.19
N PRO A 523 27.03 40.55 1.01
CA PRO A 523 27.62 39.21 1.07
C PRO A 523 26.71 38.20 1.77
N ASN A 524 26.85 36.92 1.44
CA ASN A 524 26.30 35.84 2.26
C ASN A 524 27.08 35.73 3.58
N ILE A 525 26.39 35.51 4.70
CA ILE A 525 26.99 35.43 6.03
C ILE A 525 26.82 34.00 6.55
N LEU A 526 27.93 33.32 6.86
CA LEU A 526 27.95 31.99 7.48
C LEU A 526 28.65 32.08 8.85
N ILE A 527 27.99 31.59 9.90
CA ILE A 527 28.58 31.47 11.23
C ILE A 527 28.63 29.99 11.60
N ILE A 528 29.83 29.48 11.86
CA ILE A 528 30.07 28.13 12.40
C ILE A 528 30.35 28.30 13.89
N PHE A 529 29.52 27.71 14.74
CA PHE A 529 29.62 27.86 16.19
C PHE A 529 29.65 26.50 16.87
N THR A 530 30.82 26.11 17.36
CA THR A 530 31.09 24.81 18.00
C THR A 530 30.81 24.86 19.50
N ASP A 531 30.48 23.71 20.09
CA ASP A 531 30.21 23.57 21.52
C ASP A 531 31.38 22.91 22.23
N ASP A 532 31.72 23.39 23.43
CA ASP A 532 32.78 22.87 24.31
C ASP A 532 34.14 22.63 23.61
N GLN A 533 34.43 23.38 22.53
CA GLN A 533 35.70 23.32 21.82
C GLN A 533 36.76 24.16 22.54
N GLY A 534 37.87 23.51 22.90
CA GLY A 534 39.03 24.15 23.48
C GLY A 534 39.86 24.92 22.46
N TYR A 535 40.56 25.96 22.92
CA TYR A 535 41.40 26.80 22.07
C TYR A 535 42.52 25.99 21.37
N ALA A 536 43.11 25.01 22.07
CA ALA A 536 44.19 24.17 21.54
C ALA A 536 43.70 22.92 20.77
N ASP A 537 42.40 22.82 20.49
CA ASP A 537 41.84 21.66 19.77
C ASP A 537 42.04 21.77 18.25
N LEU A 538 42.31 22.97 17.73
CA LEU A 538 42.53 23.20 16.29
C LEU A 538 44.01 23.34 15.97
N GLY A 539 44.44 22.74 14.86
CA GLY A 539 45.79 22.85 14.33
C GLY A 539 46.22 24.31 14.11
N CYS A 540 45.32 25.14 13.58
CA CYS A 540 45.57 26.57 13.36
C CYS A 540 45.82 27.39 14.64
N PHE A 541 45.42 26.89 15.82
CA PHE A 541 45.73 27.49 17.11
C PHE A 541 46.90 26.79 17.86
N GLY A 542 47.60 25.88 17.18
CA GLY A 542 48.82 25.25 17.66
C GLY A 542 48.69 23.81 18.13
N SER A 543 47.54 23.15 17.90
CA SER A 543 47.41 21.71 18.17
C SER A 543 48.40 20.90 17.31
N LYS A 544 49.18 20.03 17.94
CA LYS A 544 50.07 19.08 17.23
C LYS A 544 49.52 17.66 17.16
N GLU A 545 48.48 17.39 17.95
CA GLU A 545 47.90 16.05 18.10
C GLU A 545 46.60 15.93 17.29
N ASN A 546 45.74 16.95 17.32
CA ASN A 546 44.48 16.93 16.59
C ASN A 546 44.67 17.46 15.15
N GLN A 547 44.17 16.71 14.17
CA GLN A 547 44.28 17.06 12.76
C GLN A 547 42.99 17.69 12.26
N THR A 548 43.00 19.00 11.99
CA THR A 548 41.82 19.77 11.57
C THR A 548 42.00 20.44 10.20
N PRO A 549 42.42 19.70 9.16
CA PRO A 549 42.93 20.28 7.91
C PRO A 549 41.95 21.21 7.19
N VAL A 550 40.64 20.99 7.32
CA VAL A 550 39.60 21.86 6.73
C VAL A 550 39.51 23.20 7.45
N LEU A 551 39.54 23.19 8.79
CA LEU A 551 39.49 24.42 9.60
C LEU A 551 40.82 25.16 9.55
N ASP A 552 41.93 24.44 9.46
CA ASP A 552 43.27 24.99 9.30
C ASP A 552 43.41 25.72 7.96
N ASN A 553 42.90 25.11 6.89
CA ASN A 553 42.87 25.75 5.58
C ASN A 553 41.95 26.98 5.55
N LEU A 554 40.77 26.90 6.17
CA LEU A 554 39.86 28.05 6.27
C LEU A 554 40.50 29.22 7.04
N ALA A 555 41.26 28.92 8.10
CA ALA A 555 42.01 29.92 8.85
C ALA A 555 43.19 30.50 8.02
N GLY A 556 43.88 29.66 7.24
CA GLY A 556 44.99 30.07 6.38
C GLY A 556 44.59 30.91 5.17
N GLU A 557 43.43 30.63 4.57
CA GLU A 557 42.84 31.43 3.48
C GLU A 557 42.12 32.69 3.98
N GLY A 558 41.81 32.73 5.28
CA GLY A 558 41.01 33.77 5.92
C GLY A 558 41.79 34.69 6.85
N THR A 559 41.08 35.30 7.78
CA THR A 559 41.67 36.06 8.89
C THR A 559 41.38 35.33 10.19
N MET A 560 42.45 34.98 10.90
CA MET A 560 42.38 34.36 12.21
C MET A 560 42.29 35.43 13.30
N PHE A 561 41.27 35.35 14.14
CA PHE A 561 41.19 36.15 15.36
C PHE A 561 41.84 35.35 16.50
N THR A 562 42.83 35.92 17.17
CA THR A 562 43.54 35.29 18.30
C THR A 562 43.13 35.85 19.66
N SER A 563 42.21 36.83 19.67
CA SER A 563 41.63 37.44 20.86
C SER A 563 40.12 37.52 20.71
N PHE A 564 39.45 36.39 20.96
CA PHE A 564 38.00 36.25 20.94
C PHE A 564 37.56 35.46 22.18
N TYR A 565 36.43 35.84 22.77
CA TYR A 565 36.00 35.31 24.06
C TYR A 565 34.56 34.80 23.98
N ALA A 566 34.37 33.56 24.41
CA ALA A 566 33.07 33.01 24.73
C ALA A 566 32.72 33.28 26.21
N GLN A 567 31.45 33.08 26.57
CA GLN A 567 31.09 32.95 27.98
C GLN A 567 31.53 31.57 28.49
N PRO A 568 31.76 31.42 29.81
CA PRO A 568 32.18 30.13 30.39
C PRO A 568 31.12 29.03 30.32
N VAL A 569 29.94 29.30 29.73
CA VAL A 569 28.84 28.35 29.56
C VAL A 569 28.18 28.57 28.20
N CYS A 570 27.78 27.49 27.53
CA CYS A 570 27.38 27.50 26.13
C CYS A 570 26.06 28.25 25.82
N GLY A 571 25.04 28.16 26.68
CA GLY A 571 23.79 28.95 26.52
C GLY A 571 24.00 30.47 26.55
N PRO A 572 24.68 31.04 27.57
CA PRO A 572 25.09 32.44 27.59
C PRO A 572 25.86 32.87 26.34
N SER A 573 26.84 32.08 25.88
CA SER A 573 27.60 32.33 24.65
C SER A 573 26.69 32.44 23.42
N ARG A 574 25.78 31.47 23.23
CA ARG A 574 24.83 31.47 22.11
C ARG A 574 23.84 32.62 22.20
N SER A 575 23.33 32.94 23.38
CA SER A 575 22.39 34.06 23.56
C SER A 575 23.04 35.39 23.20
N ALA A 576 24.32 35.55 23.54
CA ALA A 576 25.07 36.76 23.24
C ALA A 576 25.37 36.87 21.74
N LEU A 577 25.77 35.76 21.11
CA LEU A 577 25.95 35.69 19.66
C LEU A 577 24.65 36.04 18.92
N LEU A 578 23.54 35.41 19.30
CA LEU A 578 22.27 35.53 18.60
C LEU A 578 21.63 36.91 18.74
N THR A 579 21.84 37.62 19.85
CA THR A 579 21.20 38.91 20.10
C THR A 579 22.15 40.10 19.97
N GLY A 580 23.47 39.87 19.95
CA GLY A 580 24.49 40.92 20.06
C GLY A 580 24.52 41.59 21.45
N ARG A 581 23.85 41.01 22.46
CA ARG A 581 23.70 41.59 23.80
C ARG A 581 24.51 40.79 24.81
N TYR A 582 24.98 41.43 25.87
CA TYR A 582 25.54 40.70 27.01
C TYR A 582 24.53 39.66 27.54
N PRO A 583 24.96 38.45 27.92
CA PRO A 583 24.05 37.37 28.32
C PRO A 583 23.10 37.73 29.47
N VAL A 584 23.54 38.59 30.39
CA VAL A 584 22.69 39.10 31.50
C VAL A 584 21.48 39.89 30.98
N ARG A 585 21.60 40.52 29.81
CA ARG A 585 20.54 41.30 29.17
C ARG A 585 19.62 40.43 28.30
N SER A 586 20.17 39.40 27.67
CA SER A 586 19.40 38.42 26.88
C SER A 586 18.88 37.24 27.72
N LYS A 587 19.26 37.14 29.01
CA LYS A 587 18.93 36.06 29.95
C LYS A 587 19.50 34.67 29.63
N GLY A 588 20.55 34.57 28.80
CA GLY A 588 21.29 33.32 28.60
C GLY A 588 20.42 32.15 28.14
N TRP A 589 20.46 31.04 28.88
CA TRP A 589 19.61 29.86 28.69
C TRP A 589 18.10 30.14 28.70
N SER A 590 17.70 31.19 29.42
CA SER A 590 16.31 31.60 29.57
C SER A 590 15.97 32.74 28.61
N MET A 591 16.59 32.78 27.42
CA MET A 591 16.38 33.87 26.47
C MET A 591 14.89 34.02 26.14
N PRO A 592 14.26 35.16 26.48
CA PRO A 592 12.86 35.36 26.21
C PRO A 592 12.56 35.21 24.72
N ALA A 593 11.39 34.66 24.41
CA ALA A 593 10.90 34.62 23.02
C ALA A 593 10.75 36.03 22.41
N SER A 594 10.70 37.07 23.25
CA SER A 594 10.61 38.46 22.83
C SER A 594 11.94 39.06 22.32
N GLU A 595 13.08 38.45 22.65
CA GLU A 595 14.39 38.90 22.15
C GLU A 595 14.46 38.72 20.63
N ILE A 596 14.94 39.76 19.96
CA ILE A 596 15.13 39.77 18.51
C ILE A 596 16.56 39.29 18.24
N THR A 597 16.67 38.24 17.44
CA THR A 597 17.97 37.73 17.01
C THR A 597 18.51 38.54 15.83
N PHE A 598 19.83 38.60 15.67
CA PHE A 598 20.45 39.22 14.49
C PHE A 598 19.98 38.55 13.20
N ALA A 599 19.58 37.26 13.24
CA ALA A 599 18.96 36.58 12.11
C ALA A 599 17.59 37.20 11.75
N GLU A 600 16.77 37.53 12.73
CA GLU A 600 15.51 38.27 12.49
C GLU A 600 15.79 39.67 11.96
N MET A 601 16.80 40.38 12.48
CA MET A 601 17.22 41.68 11.95
C MET A 601 17.73 41.60 10.51
N LEU A 602 18.49 40.55 10.18
CA LEU A 602 19.00 40.32 8.83
C LEU A 602 17.86 40.08 7.83
N LYS A 603 16.76 39.43 8.25
CA LYS A 603 15.57 39.29 7.40
C LYS A 603 14.96 40.63 7.01
N GLU A 604 14.96 41.62 7.91
CA GLU A 604 14.43 42.96 7.61
C GLU A 604 15.20 43.67 6.50
N VAL A 605 16.51 43.38 6.37
CA VAL A 605 17.38 43.92 5.33
C VAL A 605 17.58 42.98 4.14
N GLY A 606 16.67 42.01 3.98
CA GLY A 606 16.55 41.19 2.77
C GLY A 606 17.32 39.87 2.78
N TYR A 607 17.94 39.48 3.90
CA TYR A 607 18.60 38.18 4.01
C TYR A 607 17.59 37.06 4.24
N GLN A 608 17.83 35.93 3.58
CA GLN A 608 17.24 34.66 3.98
C GLN A 608 18.13 34.05 5.06
N THR A 609 17.57 33.74 6.24
CA THR A 609 18.34 33.23 7.37
C THR A 609 17.94 31.81 7.73
N ALA A 610 18.93 30.98 8.09
CA ALA A 610 18.75 29.61 8.56
C ALA A 610 19.68 29.33 9.75
N CYS A 611 19.31 28.35 10.57
CA CYS A 611 20.15 27.79 11.64
C CYS A 611 20.08 26.27 11.57
N VAL A 612 21.23 25.60 11.62
CA VAL A 612 21.35 24.13 11.59
C VAL A 612 22.25 23.72 12.74
N GLY A 613 21.81 22.75 13.55
CA GLY A 613 22.54 22.30 14.74
C GLY A 613 21.91 22.80 16.04
N LYS A 614 22.76 23.02 17.05
CA LYS A 614 22.35 23.20 18.45
C LYS A 614 21.89 24.63 18.76
N TRP A 615 20.62 24.78 19.15
CA TRP A 615 20.00 26.07 19.51
C TRP A 615 20.25 26.47 20.96
N ASP A 616 19.89 25.61 21.91
CA ASP A 616 20.27 25.64 23.35
C ASP A 616 20.12 26.99 24.09
N VAL A 617 19.18 27.84 23.68
CA VAL A 617 18.95 29.15 24.32
C VAL A 617 17.49 29.44 24.71
N SER A 618 16.55 28.48 24.70
CA SER A 618 15.18 28.83 25.13
C SER A 618 14.24 27.67 25.50
N ASN A 619 13.44 27.87 26.55
CA ASN A 619 12.14 27.20 26.81
C ASN A 619 11.00 27.90 26.02
N ARG A 620 11.00 27.85 24.69
CA ARG A 620 9.97 28.53 23.87
C ARG A 620 8.66 27.73 23.79
N LYS A 621 7.55 28.27 24.31
CA LYS A 621 6.23 28.11 23.67
C LYS A 621 6.18 29.03 22.46
N ALA A 622 5.62 28.57 21.34
CA ALA A 622 5.52 29.37 20.12
C ALA A 622 4.69 30.65 20.35
N ILE A 623 5.24 31.82 20.02
CA ILE A 623 4.47 33.06 19.87
C ILE A 623 4.15 33.19 18.39
N VAL A 624 2.87 33.02 18.04
CA VAL A 624 2.36 32.79 16.68
C VAL A 624 2.32 34.06 15.80
N GLU A 625 2.57 35.25 16.36
CA GLU A 625 2.27 36.52 15.68
C GLU A 625 3.48 37.31 15.12
N ARG A 626 4.71 36.80 15.20
CA ARG A 626 5.88 37.54 14.71
C ARG A 626 6.42 36.98 13.39
N MET A 627 5.69 37.26 12.32
CA MET A 627 6.19 37.71 11.00
C MET A 627 4.99 37.87 10.03
N PRO A 628 4.99 38.88 9.16
CA PRO A 628 3.96 39.07 8.13
C PRO A 628 3.84 37.88 7.15
#